data_AF-A0A259CJR6-F1
#
_entry.id   AF-A0A259CJR6-F1
#
_cell.length_a   1.000
_cell.length_b   1.000
_cell.length_c   1.000
_cell.angle_alpha   90.00
_cell.angle_beta   90.00
_cell.angle_gamma   90.00
#
_symmetry.space_group_name_H-M   'P 1'
#
loop_
_entity.id
_entity.type
_entity.pdbx_description
1 polymer ?
#
loop_
_entity_poly.entity_id
_entity_poly.type
_entity_poly.pdbx_seq_one_letter_code
_entity_poly.pdbx_strand_id
1 'polypeptide(L)'
;MSSTLGTLFLIPNTLGDDARDEQLPWVLPNETIAQTSRLTHWIVEDAKTARAFLKIVDSVSPLACTIQEMQMSEWRGVARNAKYGDAVKPIDLLKPLMAGNDMGLMSEAGVPGVADPGAELVLAAHKLGAKVKPLVGPSSILLGLMASGLNGQRF
;
A
#
# COMPACT_ATOMS: atom_id res chain seq x y z
N MET A 1 26.38 8.26 -13.04
CA MET A 1 25.16 7.62 -13.56
C MET A 1 24.00 8.13 -12.73
N SER A 2 22.97 8.75 -13.33
CA SER A 2 21.79 9.15 -12.58
C SER A 2 21.04 7.87 -12.21
N SER A 3 21.02 7.52 -10.91
CA SER A 3 20.22 6.42 -10.39
C SER A 3 18.76 6.71 -10.68
N THR A 4 18.07 5.83 -11.41
CA THR A 4 16.64 5.98 -11.68
C THR A 4 15.88 5.57 -10.41
N LEU A 5 15.05 6.47 -9.88
CA LEU A 5 14.19 6.17 -8.73
C LEU A 5 13.20 5.05 -9.07
N GLY A 6 12.84 4.27 -8.06
CA GLY A 6 11.74 3.31 -8.17
C GLY A 6 10.37 4.00 -8.24
N THR A 7 9.33 3.21 -8.48
CA THR A 7 7.92 3.62 -8.42
C THR A 7 7.30 3.20 -7.09
N LEU A 8 6.58 4.13 -6.44
CA LEU A 8 5.76 3.83 -5.29
C LEU A 8 4.36 3.44 -5.77
N PHE A 9 4.01 2.17 -5.66
CA PHE A 9 2.68 1.66 -5.98
C PHE A 9 1.79 1.74 -4.75
N LEU A 10 0.59 2.31 -4.89
CA LEU A 10 -0.40 2.31 -3.81
C LEU A 10 -1.29 1.08 -3.99
N ILE A 11 -1.09 0.09 -3.12
CA ILE A 11 -1.67 -1.24 -3.21
C ILE A 11 -2.94 -1.30 -2.34
N PRO A 12 -4.13 -1.41 -2.96
CA PRO A 12 -5.36 -1.60 -2.21
C PRO A 12 -5.48 -3.02 -1.67
N ASN A 13 -6.26 -3.14 -0.61
CA ASN A 13 -6.63 -4.38 0.06
C ASN A 13 -8.15 -4.59 -0.06
N THR A 14 -8.66 -5.74 0.38
CA THR A 14 -10.09 -5.97 0.62
C THR A 14 -10.61 -5.01 1.71
N LEU A 15 -11.93 -4.84 1.86
CA LEU A 15 -12.51 -3.95 2.89
C LEU A 15 -12.53 -4.55 4.32
N GLY A 16 -12.00 -5.76 4.48
CA GLY A 16 -11.92 -6.51 5.72
C GLY A 16 -11.08 -7.78 5.53
N ASP A 17 -11.07 -8.66 6.53
CA ASP A 17 -10.34 -9.94 6.50
C ASP A 17 -11.25 -11.18 6.34
N ASP A 18 -12.57 -11.01 6.46
CA ASP A 18 -13.55 -12.07 6.23
C ASP A 18 -13.46 -12.64 4.81
N ALA A 19 -13.33 -13.97 4.66
CA ALA A 19 -13.32 -14.70 3.38
C ALA A 19 -12.46 -14.04 2.28
N ARG A 20 -11.31 -13.48 2.66
CA ARG A 20 -10.47 -12.66 1.78
C ARG A 20 -10.04 -13.39 0.50
N ASP A 21 -9.78 -14.69 0.61
CA ASP A 21 -9.45 -15.58 -0.51
C ASP A 21 -10.57 -15.71 -1.53
N GLU A 22 -11.81 -15.75 -1.07
CA GLU A 22 -12.98 -15.75 -1.96
C GLU A 22 -13.23 -14.38 -2.57
N GLN A 23 -13.00 -13.29 -1.81
CA GLN A 23 -13.28 -11.92 -2.26
C GLN A 23 -12.26 -11.38 -3.27
N LEU A 24 -10.97 -11.71 -3.09
CA LEU A 24 -9.86 -11.06 -3.79
C LEU A 24 -10.02 -11.03 -5.33
N PRO A 25 -10.43 -12.12 -6.01
CA PRO A 25 -10.62 -12.12 -7.47
C PRO A 25 -11.75 -11.21 -7.97
N TRP A 26 -12.69 -10.83 -7.11
CA TRP A 26 -13.87 -10.03 -7.48
C TRP A 26 -13.68 -8.54 -7.21
N VAL A 27 -12.91 -8.20 -6.19
CA VAL A 27 -12.77 -6.81 -5.72
C VAL A 27 -11.47 -6.15 -6.17
N LEU A 28 -10.46 -6.93 -6.57
CA LEU A 28 -9.21 -6.44 -7.13
C LEU A 28 -9.04 -6.87 -8.59
N PRO A 29 -8.75 -5.96 -9.53
CA PRO A 29 -8.43 -6.33 -10.90
C PRO A 29 -7.18 -7.21 -10.98
N ASN A 30 -7.15 -8.13 -11.94
CA ASN A 30 -6.00 -9.02 -12.19
C ASN A 30 -4.67 -8.26 -12.33
N GLU A 31 -4.68 -7.09 -12.95
CA GLU A 31 -3.49 -6.25 -13.10
C GLU A 31 -2.98 -5.69 -11.77
N THR A 32 -3.89 -5.36 -10.85
CA THR A 32 -3.53 -4.97 -9.47
C THR A 32 -2.86 -6.15 -8.77
N ILE A 33 -3.48 -7.34 -8.80
CA ILE A 33 -2.95 -8.55 -8.17
C ILE A 33 -1.57 -8.91 -8.75
N ALA A 34 -1.43 -8.89 -10.08
CA ALA A 34 -0.17 -9.19 -10.75
C ALA A 34 0.92 -8.14 -10.52
N GLN A 35 0.57 -6.88 -10.24
CA GLN A 35 1.56 -5.88 -9.80
C GLN A 35 1.97 -6.11 -8.35
N THR A 36 1.01 -6.34 -7.46
CA THR A 36 1.26 -6.69 -6.05
C THR A 36 2.22 -7.87 -5.94
N SER A 37 2.06 -8.92 -6.75
CA SER A 37 2.91 -10.11 -6.67
C SER A 37 4.36 -9.89 -7.14
N ARG A 38 4.66 -8.79 -7.84
CA ARG A 38 6.00 -8.45 -8.31
C ARG A 38 6.83 -7.65 -7.30
N LEU A 39 6.19 -7.08 -6.28
CA LEU A 39 6.84 -6.19 -5.31
C LEU A 39 7.49 -6.97 -4.17
N THR A 40 8.69 -6.53 -3.78
CA THR A 40 9.49 -7.15 -2.72
C THR A 40 9.76 -6.22 -1.55
N HIS A 41 9.51 -4.91 -1.73
CA HIS A 41 9.71 -3.86 -0.74
C HIS A 41 8.37 -3.20 -0.39
N TRP A 42 8.09 -3.08 0.90
CA TRP A 42 6.77 -2.72 1.39
C TRP A 42 6.83 -1.71 2.53
N ILE A 43 5.87 -0.80 2.53
CA ILE A 43 5.46 -0.02 3.69
C ILE A 43 4.02 -0.39 4.00
N VAL A 44 3.78 -0.80 5.24
CA VAL A 44 2.51 -1.39 5.70
C VAL A 44 2.15 -0.78 7.06
N GLU A 45 0.89 -0.81 7.47
CA GLU A 45 0.55 -0.43 8.85
C GLU A 45 0.93 -1.52 9.86
N ASP A 46 0.71 -2.78 9.49
CA ASP A 46 1.01 -3.97 10.29
C ASP A 46 1.56 -5.10 9.42
N ALA A 47 2.73 -5.61 9.75
CA ALA A 47 3.41 -6.62 8.95
C ALA A 47 2.69 -7.98 9.01
N LYS A 48 1.99 -8.30 10.10
CA LYS A 48 1.28 -9.58 10.22
C LYS A 48 0.06 -9.60 9.29
N THR A 49 -0.75 -8.55 9.30
CA THR A 49 -1.94 -8.45 8.44
C THR A 49 -1.55 -8.35 6.96
N ALA A 50 -0.48 -7.63 6.63
CA ALA A 50 0.06 -7.55 5.27
C ALA A 50 0.56 -8.91 4.75
N ARG A 51 1.29 -9.68 5.57
CA ARG A 51 1.72 -11.03 5.21
C ARG A 51 0.55 -11.98 4.97
N ALA A 52 -0.51 -11.86 5.77
CA ALA A 52 -1.73 -12.65 5.56
C ALA A 52 -2.40 -12.31 4.22
N PHE A 53 -2.48 -11.03 3.85
CA PHE A 53 -2.96 -10.60 2.52
C PHE A 53 -2.09 -11.16 1.39
N LEU A 54 -0.76 -11.02 1.49
CA LEU A 54 0.16 -11.48 0.45
C LEU A 54 0.13 -12.99 0.26
N LYS A 55 -0.12 -13.77 1.31
CA LYS A 55 -0.35 -15.22 1.21
C LYS A 55 -1.56 -15.55 0.34
N ILE A 56 -2.62 -14.74 0.41
CA ILE A 56 -3.79 -14.91 -0.46
C ILE A 56 -3.47 -14.47 -1.88
N VAL A 57 -2.71 -13.39 -2.07
CA VAL A 57 -2.24 -12.99 -3.40
C VAL A 57 -1.44 -14.11 -4.06
N ASP A 58 -0.56 -14.78 -3.32
CA ASP A 58 0.27 -15.89 -3.80
C ASP A 58 -0.54 -17.08 -4.33
N SER A 59 -1.73 -17.34 -3.77
CA SER A 59 -2.60 -18.42 -4.26
C SER A 59 -3.25 -18.11 -5.62
N VAL A 60 -3.29 -16.83 -6.01
CA VAL A 60 -3.88 -16.36 -7.27
C VAL A 60 -2.80 -15.98 -8.29
N SER A 61 -1.72 -15.34 -7.85
CA SER A 61 -0.60 -14.88 -8.66
C SER A 61 0.69 -15.07 -7.86
N PRO A 62 1.59 -15.99 -8.26
CA PRO A 62 2.81 -16.28 -7.52
C PRO A 62 3.63 -15.03 -7.21
N LEU A 63 4.10 -14.92 -5.97
CA LEU A 63 4.94 -13.83 -5.51
C LEU A 63 6.36 -13.93 -6.08
N ALA A 64 7.01 -12.79 -6.31
CA ALA A 64 8.37 -12.71 -6.84
C ALA A 64 9.44 -13.29 -5.91
N CYS A 65 9.17 -13.33 -4.60
CA CYS A 65 9.99 -13.99 -3.59
C CYS A 65 9.09 -14.53 -2.47
N THR A 66 9.66 -15.34 -1.59
CA THR A 66 8.93 -15.81 -0.41
C THR A 66 8.57 -14.64 0.49
N ILE A 67 7.46 -14.78 1.22
CA ILE A 67 7.00 -13.74 2.16
C ILE A 67 8.09 -13.38 3.19
N GLN A 68 8.89 -14.35 3.63
CA GLN A 68 9.98 -14.15 4.58
C GLN A 68 11.12 -13.29 4.03
N GLU A 69 11.37 -13.33 2.72
CA GLU A 69 12.41 -12.55 2.03
C GLU A 69 11.98 -11.10 1.78
N MET A 70 10.68 -10.80 1.84
CA MET A 70 10.16 -9.46 1.60
C MET A 70 10.60 -8.48 2.69
N GLN A 71 11.03 -7.29 2.25
CA GLN A 71 11.39 -6.19 3.13
C GLN A 71 10.14 -5.39 3.46
N MET A 72 9.78 -5.31 4.75
CA MET A 72 8.59 -4.59 5.21
C MET A 72 8.97 -3.59 6.30
N SER A 73 8.54 -2.35 6.16
CA SER A 73 8.60 -1.33 7.20
C SER A 73 7.20 -0.97 7.67
N GLU A 74 7.00 -0.82 8.97
CA GLU A 74 5.70 -0.43 9.53
C GLU A 74 5.57 1.10 9.65
N TRP A 75 4.42 1.63 9.24
CA TRP A 75 4.09 3.04 9.36
C TRP A 75 2.65 3.24 9.85
N ARG A 76 2.50 3.77 11.07
CA ARG A 76 1.18 4.06 11.69
C ARG A 76 0.92 5.55 11.85
N GLY A 77 1.72 6.37 11.17
CA GLY A 77 1.66 7.83 11.20
C GLY A 77 2.50 8.47 12.30
N VAL A 78 2.87 9.73 12.09
CA VAL A 78 3.78 10.48 12.97
C VAL A 78 3.33 10.46 14.43
N ALA A 79 2.05 10.72 14.70
CA ALA A 79 1.54 10.80 16.07
C ALA A 79 1.61 9.45 16.82
N ARG A 80 1.33 8.34 16.14
CA ARG A 80 1.39 7.00 16.76
C ARG A 80 2.83 6.50 16.86
N ASN A 81 3.66 6.74 15.85
CA ASN A 81 5.06 6.31 15.86
C ASN A 81 5.92 7.12 16.84
N ALA A 82 5.64 8.42 17.03
CA ALA A 82 6.34 9.24 18.04
C ALA A 82 6.15 8.72 19.48
N LYS A 83 5.09 7.93 19.74
CA LYS A 83 4.83 7.32 21.05
C LYS A 83 5.81 6.17 21.38
N TYR A 84 6.48 5.59 20.39
CA TYR A 84 7.31 4.39 20.56
C TYR A 84 8.83 4.62 20.41
N GLY A 85 9.29 5.88 20.30
CA GLY A 85 10.71 6.23 20.27
C GLY A 85 11.29 6.35 18.86
N ASP A 86 12.19 7.34 18.72
CA ASP A 86 12.75 7.97 17.51
C ASP A 86 11.76 8.36 16.40
N ALA A 87 11.81 9.64 16.02
CA ALA A 87 10.97 10.24 15.00
C ALA A 87 11.39 9.75 13.60
N VAL A 88 11.10 8.49 13.28
CA VAL A 88 11.22 7.95 11.93
C VAL A 88 10.43 8.86 11.01
N LYS A 89 11.12 9.47 10.04
CA LYS A 89 10.46 10.34 9.08
C LYS A 89 9.97 9.50 7.90
N PRO A 90 8.87 9.90 7.23
CA PRO A 90 8.39 9.22 6.02
C PRO A 90 9.50 8.96 4.98
N ILE A 91 10.44 9.91 4.86
CA ILE A 91 11.56 9.80 3.92
C ILE A 91 12.52 8.64 4.24
N ASP A 92 12.69 8.29 5.52
CA ASP A 92 13.60 7.22 5.93
C ASP A 92 13.10 5.85 5.46
N LEU A 93 11.79 5.70 5.32
CA LEU A 93 11.14 4.50 4.82
C LEU A 93 11.23 4.37 3.29
N LEU A 94 11.53 5.46 2.57
CA LEU A 94 11.64 5.48 1.11
C LEU A 94 13.07 5.23 0.61
N LYS A 95 14.01 4.82 1.48
CA LYS A 95 15.39 4.49 1.08
C LYS A 95 15.45 3.44 -0.05
N PRO A 96 14.66 2.35 -0.04
CA PRO A 96 14.68 1.40 -1.15
C PRO A 96 14.21 2.01 -2.47
N LEU A 97 13.23 2.92 -2.43
CA LEU A 97 12.76 3.70 -3.59
C LEU A 97 13.88 4.56 -4.18
N MET A 98 14.66 5.21 -3.32
CA MET A 98 15.83 6.01 -3.71
C MET A 98 16.95 5.16 -4.33
N ALA A 99 17.04 3.89 -3.92
CA ALA A 99 17.96 2.91 -4.49
C ALA A 99 17.45 2.27 -5.80
N GLY A 100 16.30 2.73 -6.33
CA GLY A 100 15.74 2.26 -7.60
C GLY A 100 14.80 1.07 -7.49
N ASN A 101 14.42 0.66 -6.28
CA ASN A 101 13.49 -0.45 -6.09
C ASN A 101 12.04 0.04 -6.12
N ASP A 102 11.19 -0.67 -6.87
CA ASP A 102 9.75 -0.46 -6.77
C ASP A 102 9.23 -0.88 -5.39
N MET A 103 8.34 -0.08 -4.82
CA MET A 103 7.81 -0.28 -3.47
C MET A 103 6.29 -0.29 -3.47
N GLY A 104 5.70 -1.13 -2.61
CA GLY A 104 4.27 -1.11 -2.30
C GLY A 104 3.98 -0.34 -1.01
N LEU A 105 3.04 0.60 -1.05
CA LEU A 105 2.38 1.16 0.13
C LEU A 105 1.00 0.50 0.24
N MET A 106 0.77 -0.27 1.32
CA MET A 106 -0.44 -1.06 1.51
C MET A 106 -1.22 -0.60 2.74
N SER A 107 -2.53 -0.46 2.58
CA SER A 107 -3.48 -0.21 3.67
C SER A 107 -3.96 -1.51 4.32
N GLU A 108 -4.38 -1.47 5.58
CA GLU A 108 -5.01 -2.64 6.22
C GLU A 108 -6.32 -3.04 5.54
N ALA A 109 -7.08 -2.05 5.06
CA ALA A 109 -8.35 -2.27 4.37
C ALA A 109 -8.62 -1.19 3.32
N GLY A 110 -9.07 -1.62 2.14
CA GLY A 110 -9.43 -0.73 1.04
C GLY A 110 -8.23 0.00 0.43
N VAL A 111 -8.41 1.28 0.07
CA VAL A 111 -7.41 2.06 -0.67
C VAL A 111 -6.44 2.80 0.26
N PRO A 112 -5.12 2.72 0.01
CA PRO A 112 -4.11 3.44 0.78
C PRO A 112 -4.11 4.95 0.60
N GLY A 113 -3.75 5.69 1.65
CA GLY A 113 -3.44 7.12 1.61
C GLY A 113 -4.64 8.06 1.61
N VAL A 114 -5.86 7.56 1.87
CA VAL A 114 -7.08 8.37 1.97
C VAL A 114 -7.47 8.64 3.42
N ALA A 115 -7.62 7.59 4.23
CA ALA A 115 -8.01 7.68 5.64
C ALA A 115 -7.02 7.00 6.58
N ASP A 116 -5.87 6.61 6.04
CA ASP A 116 -4.76 6.00 6.76
C ASP A 116 -3.55 6.95 6.73
N PRO A 117 -2.47 6.66 7.47
CA PRO A 117 -1.32 7.56 7.54
C PRO A 117 -0.43 7.53 6.28
N GLY A 118 -0.82 6.86 5.20
CA GLY A 118 -0.03 6.72 3.98
C GLY A 118 0.14 8.02 3.17
N ALA A 119 -0.74 9.01 3.36
CA ALA A 119 -0.71 10.26 2.59
C ALA A 119 0.62 11.03 2.73
N GLU A 120 1.26 10.97 3.89
CA GLU A 120 2.54 11.64 4.12
C GLU A 120 3.72 10.94 3.44
N LEU A 121 3.64 9.62 3.24
CA LEU A 121 4.59 8.85 2.44
C LEU A 121 4.45 9.16 0.96
N VAL A 122 3.21 9.29 0.48
CA VAL A 122 2.92 9.74 -0.90
C VAL A 122 3.50 11.13 -1.14
N LEU A 123 3.27 12.06 -0.22
CA LEU A 123 3.83 13.41 -0.29
C LEU A 123 5.37 13.38 -0.29
N ALA A 124 5.98 12.55 0.56
CA ALA A 124 7.43 12.41 0.60
C ALA A 124 8.00 11.82 -0.71
N ALA A 125 7.34 10.84 -1.31
CA ALA A 125 7.72 10.26 -2.60
C ALA A 125 7.62 11.29 -3.74
N HIS A 126 6.57 12.12 -3.77
CA HIS A 126 6.48 13.22 -4.72
C HIS A 126 7.59 14.25 -4.54
N LYS A 127 7.96 14.58 -3.29
CA LYS A 127 9.09 15.50 -3.01
C LYS A 127 10.44 14.96 -3.49
N LEU A 128 10.60 13.63 -3.56
CA LEU A 128 11.77 12.98 -4.15
C LEU A 128 11.77 13.02 -5.69
N GLY A 129 10.64 13.36 -6.33
CA GLY A 129 10.46 13.21 -7.77
C GLY A 129 10.19 11.78 -8.22
N ALA A 130 9.85 10.88 -7.28
CA ALA A 130 9.50 9.51 -7.61
C ALA A 130 8.10 9.43 -8.23
N LYS A 131 7.88 8.43 -9.09
CA LYS A 131 6.55 8.13 -9.61
C LYS A 131 5.70 7.51 -8.52
N VAL A 132 4.49 8.02 -8.31
CA VAL A 132 3.48 7.39 -7.46
C VAL A 132 2.37 6.85 -8.36
N LYS A 133 2.03 5.57 -8.20
CA LYS A 133 1.03 4.89 -9.03
C LYS A 133 -0.05 4.23 -8.15
N PRO A 134 -1.21 4.89 -7.95
CA PRO A 134 -2.33 4.23 -7.32
C PRO A 134 -2.84 3.08 -8.18
N LEU A 135 -3.19 1.95 -7.55
CA LEU A 135 -3.85 0.83 -8.22
C LEU A 135 -5.34 0.77 -7.85
N VAL A 136 -6.12 0.19 -8.75
CA VAL A 136 -7.57 0.06 -8.59
C VAL A 136 -7.89 -0.98 -7.52
N GLY A 137 -8.84 -0.66 -6.64
CA GLY A 137 -9.37 -1.54 -5.61
C GLY A 137 -10.53 -0.90 -4.83
N PRO A 138 -11.09 -1.59 -3.83
CA PRO A 138 -12.32 -1.18 -3.17
C PRO A 138 -12.08 -0.01 -2.20
N SER A 139 -13.02 0.93 -2.13
CA SER A 139 -12.96 2.09 -1.24
C SER A 139 -14.28 2.26 -0.49
N SER A 140 -14.27 2.00 0.82
CA SER A 140 -15.45 2.16 1.68
C SER A 140 -15.94 3.61 1.72
N ILE A 141 -15.03 4.58 1.66
CA ILE A 141 -15.35 6.01 1.64
C ILE A 141 -16.08 6.38 0.35
N LEU A 142 -15.60 5.92 -0.81
CA LEU A 142 -16.29 6.19 -2.08
C LEU A 142 -17.64 5.48 -2.14
N LEU A 143 -17.73 4.23 -1.68
CA LEU A 143 -18.99 3.50 -1.59
C LEU A 143 -19.99 4.21 -0.67
N GLY A 144 -19.53 4.69 0.48
CA GLY A 144 -20.33 5.49 1.41
C GLY A 144 -20.82 6.80 0.78
N LEU A 145 -19.93 7.53 0.09
CA LEU A 145 -20.28 8.75 -0.64
C LEU A 145 -21.34 8.48 -1.71
N MET A 146 -21.16 7.43 -2.53
CA MET A 146 -22.13 7.00 -3.55
C MET A 146 -23.51 6.69 -2.93
N ALA A 147 -23.54 6.03 -1.78
CA ALA A 147 -24.77 5.66 -1.09
C ALA A 147 -25.45 6.82 -0.35
N SER A 148 -24.69 7.87 0.00
CA SER A 148 -25.16 8.94 0.89
C SER A 148 -26.12 9.95 0.25
N GLY A 149 -26.15 10.05 -1.08
CA GLY A 149 -26.85 11.14 -1.79
C GLY A 149 -26.15 12.50 -1.68
N LEU A 150 -24.95 12.57 -1.08
CA LEU A 150 -24.14 13.79 -1.01
C LEU A 150 -23.47 14.11 -2.35
N ASN A 151 -23.12 15.37 -2.56
CA ASN A 151 -22.40 15.80 -3.75
C ASN A 151 -20.94 15.33 -3.73
N GLY A 152 -20.61 14.36 -4.58
CA GLY A 152 -19.27 13.80 -4.72
C GLY A 152 -18.31 14.55 -5.66
N GLN A 153 -18.63 15.77 -6.12
CA GLN A 153 -17.76 16.52 -7.05
C GLN A 153 -16.64 17.31 -6.36
N ARG A 154 -16.58 17.32 -5.03
CA ARG A 154 -15.60 18.05 -4.24
C ARG A 154 -15.10 17.19 -3.09
N PHE A 155 -14.03 16.44 -3.31
CA PHE A 155 -13.26 15.73 -2.28
C PHE A 155 -11.77 15.78 -2.63
#